data_AF-A0A8T1KMU5-F1
#
_entry.id   AF-A0A8T1KMU5-F1
#
_cell.length_a   1.000
_cell.length_b   1.000
_cell.length_c   1.000
_cell.angle_alpha   90.00
_cell.angle_beta   90.00
_cell.angle_gamma   90.00
#
_symmetry.space_group_name_H-M   'P 1'
#
loop_
_entity.id
_entity.type
_entity.pdbx_description
1 polymer ?
#
loop_
_entity_poly.entity_id
_entity_poly.type
_entity_poly.pdbx_seq_one_letter_code
_entity_poly.pdbx_strand_id
1 'polypeptide(L)'
;MSDTSALSVVQVFEECVYRRFGAPSLIRHDRGPRFMSEVFQAFTEMIQSRSRATLSYRPQANGQQERSVKSVMTFVRVYAEDPLQQDWDEIAEKLVFAINTSQNTTRKETPFYLVHGWDAQTTLRAMTSSLKQGSGRQSDTLAWQRDVNRQHEIDLTMAKDADPWRKTRLVAASICCSSWTKPADV
;
A
#
# COMPACT_ATOMS: atom_id res chain seq x y z
N MET A 1 -3.14 23.60 -6.95
CA MET A 1 -2.01 23.19 -7.82
C MET A 1 -2.54 22.98 -9.24
N SER A 2 -2.17 23.83 -10.20
CA SER A 2 -2.69 23.81 -11.58
C SER A 2 -1.78 23.09 -12.58
N ASP A 3 -0.54 22.74 -12.20
CA ASP A 3 0.39 22.03 -13.08
C ASP A 3 0.43 20.52 -12.79
N THR A 4 0.07 19.72 -13.80
CA THR A 4 0.06 18.25 -13.72
C THR A 4 1.22 17.64 -14.50
N SER A 5 2.41 18.24 -14.37
CA SER A 5 3.64 17.76 -14.98
C SER A 5 4.16 16.48 -14.31
N ALA A 6 5.05 15.77 -14.99
CA ALA A 6 5.72 14.61 -14.39
C ALA A 6 6.57 15.00 -13.17
N LEU A 7 7.18 16.20 -13.21
CA LEU A 7 7.96 16.72 -12.10
C LEU A 7 7.09 16.99 -10.88
N SER A 8 5.91 17.58 -11.05
CA SER A 8 5.00 17.82 -9.91
C SER A 8 4.53 16.51 -9.27
N VAL A 9 4.29 15.47 -10.08
CA VAL A 9 3.99 14.12 -9.55
C VAL A 9 5.15 13.56 -8.72
N VAL A 10 6.39 13.71 -9.20
CA VAL A 10 7.58 13.26 -8.45
C VAL A 10 7.74 14.03 -7.14
N GLN A 11 7.58 15.36 -7.15
CA GLN A 11 7.66 16.19 -5.95
C GLN A 11 6.61 15.79 -4.91
N VAL A 12 5.35 15.64 -5.33
CA VAL A 12 4.27 15.20 -4.44
C VAL A 12 4.55 13.79 -3.89
N PHE A 13 5.07 12.87 -4.71
CA PHE A 13 5.41 11.54 -4.24
C PHE A 13 6.55 11.58 -3.22
N GLU A 14 7.57 12.39 -3.46
CA GLU A 14 8.70 12.58 -2.57
C GLU A 14 8.24 13.13 -1.21
N GLU A 15 7.45 14.19 -1.22
CA GLU A 15 6.93 14.86 -0.03
C GLU A 15 5.93 14.00 0.75
N CYS A 16 4.94 13.40 0.07
CA CYS A 16 3.83 12.74 0.73
C CYS A 16 4.07 11.27 1.05
N VAL A 17 4.94 10.59 0.29
CA VAL A 17 5.17 9.14 0.42
C VAL A 17 6.58 8.86 0.91
N TYR A 18 7.60 9.30 0.17
CA TYR A 18 8.99 8.95 0.48
C TYR A 18 9.44 9.50 1.84
N ARG A 19 9.22 10.79 2.12
CA ARG A 19 9.59 11.38 3.41
C ARG A 19 8.82 10.80 4.60
N ARG A 20 7.62 10.28 4.37
CA ARG A 20 6.74 9.77 5.43
C ARG A 20 6.92 8.28 5.72
N PHE A 21 7.20 7.48 4.69
CA PHE A 21 7.23 6.01 4.79
C PHE A 21 8.55 5.39 4.31
N GLY A 22 9.46 6.18 3.73
CA GLY A 22 10.66 5.70 3.07
C GLY A 22 10.43 5.24 1.62
N ALA A 23 11.50 4.75 0.98
CA ALA A 23 11.44 4.26 -0.40
C ALA A 23 10.72 2.90 -0.47
N PRO A 24 9.63 2.77 -1.25
CA PRO A 24 8.97 1.50 -1.44
C PRO A 24 9.79 0.56 -2.34
N SER A 25 9.84 -0.73 -2.02
CA SER A 25 10.56 -1.70 -2.87
C SER A 25 9.96 -1.91 -4.28
N LEU A 26 8.70 -1.50 -4.48
CA LEU A 26 7.97 -1.57 -5.74
C LEU A 26 6.87 -0.50 -5.79
N ILE A 27 6.87 0.31 -6.84
CA ILE A 27 5.81 1.25 -7.19
C ILE A 27 5.01 0.65 -8.33
N ARG A 28 3.72 0.42 -8.09
CA ARG A 28 2.76 0.04 -9.13
C ARG A 28 1.94 1.26 -9.53
N HIS A 29 1.88 1.55 -10.82
CA HIS A 29 1.17 2.70 -11.36
C HIS A 29 0.42 2.32 -12.64
N ASP A 30 -0.51 3.17 -13.08
CA ASP A 30 -1.16 3.01 -14.38
C ASP A 30 -0.24 3.43 -15.53
N ARG A 31 -0.67 3.29 -16.79
CA ARG A 31 0.11 3.74 -17.95
C ARG A 31 -0.02 5.25 -18.21
N GLY A 32 -0.35 6.05 -17.19
CA GLY A 32 -0.47 7.50 -17.31
C GLY A 32 0.85 8.14 -17.77
N PRO A 33 0.83 9.11 -18.70
CA PRO A 33 2.05 9.69 -19.28
C PRO A 33 3.06 10.21 -18.25
N ARG A 34 2.57 10.74 -17.13
CA ARG A 34 3.39 11.26 -16.02
C ARG A 34 4.25 10.16 -15.38
N PHE A 35 3.66 8.98 -15.14
CA PHE A 35 4.36 7.82 -14.56
C PHE A 35 5.20 7.06 -15.59
N MET A 36 4.91 7.23 -16.87
CA MET A 36 5.70 6.67 -17.98
C MET A 36 6.84 7.58 -18.44
N SER A 37 7.00 8.75 -17.82
CA SER A 37 8.01 9.75 -18.20
C SER A 37 9.41 9.36 -17.76
N GLU A 38 10.43 9.86 -18.46
CA GLU A 38 11.84 9.72 -18.07
C GLU A 38 12.12 10.33 -16.70
N VAL A 39 11.43 11.42 -16.36
CA VAL A 39 11.54 12.07 -15.04
C VAL A 39 11.11 11.12 -13.92
N PHE A 40 9.97 10.44 -14.09
CA PHE A 40 9.51 9.48 -13.10
C PHE A 40 10.41 8.25 -13.04
N GLN A 41 10.89 7.76 -14.19
CA GLN A 41 11.83 6.65 -14.24
C GLN A 41 13.13 6.99 -13.49
N ALA A 42 13.76 8.13 -13.79
CA ALA A 42 14.98 8.59 -13.12
C ALA A 42 14.79 8.73 -11.62
N PHE A 43 13.63 9.25 -11.18
CA PHE A 43 13.29 9.31 -9.76
C PHE A 43 13.24 7.91 -9.13
N THR A 44 12.53 6.95 -9.74
CA THR A 44 12.43 5.58 -9.18
C THR A 44 13.78 4.87 -9.12
N GLU A 45 14.67 5.11 -10.09
CA GLU A 45 16.05 4.60 -10.09
C GLU A 45 16.87 5.22 -8.94
N MET A 46 16.77 6.54 -8.74
CA MET A 46 17.45 7.26 -7.66
C MET A 46 17.06 6.72 -6.28
N ILE A 47 15.78 6.45 -6.05
CA ILE A 47 15.29 5.88 -4.78
C ILE A 47 15.33 4.34 -4.74
N GLN A 48 16.01 3.70 -5.71
CA GLN A 48 16.18 2.25 -5.81
C GLN A 48 14.86 1.45 -5.74
N SER A 49 13.78 2.06 -6.23
CA SER A 49 12.44 1.50 -6.23
C SER A 49 12.15 0.87 -7.59
N ARG A 50 11.66 -0.38 -7.61
CA ARG A 50 11.21 -0.99 -8.86
C ARG A 50 9.93 -0.29 -9.31
N SER A 51 9.80 0.01 -10.61
CA SER A 51 8.58 0.57 -11.17
C SER A 51 7.87 -0.44 -12.06
N ARG A 52 6.54 -0.61 -11.91
CA ARG A 52 5.72 -1.51 -12.74
C ARG A 52 4.41 -0.86 -13.15
N ALA A 53 4.28 -0.62 -14.44
CA ALA A 53 3.00 -0.23 -15.03
C ALA A 53 2.01 -1.39 -15.05
N THR A 54 0.74 -1.12 -14.74
CA THR A 54 -0.33 -2.12 -14.86
C THR A 54 -0.61 -2.45 -16.32
N LEU A 55 -0.98 -3.71 -16.59
CA LEU A 55 -1.52 -4.09 -17.90
C LEU A 55 -2.80 -3.29 -18.17
N SER A 56 -3.03 -2.94 -19.44
CA SER A 56 -4.06 -2.01 -19.90
C SER A 56 -5.51 -2.39 -19.56
N TYR A 57 -5.76 -3.57 -18.98
CA TYR A 57 -7.10 -3.97 -18.53
C TYR A 57 -7.04 -5.13 -17.51
N ARG A 58 -6.67 -4.84 -16.24
CA ARG A 58 -6.82 -5.79 -15.12
C ARG A 58 -7.42 -5.11 -13.87
N PRO A 59 -8.75 -4.92 -13.81
CA PRO A 59 -9.43 -4.30 -12.66
C PRO A 59 -9.12 -5.00 -11.33
N GLN A 60 -8.98 -6.32 -11.34
CA GLN A 60 -8.62 -7.10 -10.13
C GLN A 60 -7.27 -6.73 -9.51
N ALA A 61 -6.30 -6.30 -10.32
CA ALA A 61 -4.97 -5.94 -9.81
C ALA A 61 -4.98 -4.59 -9.06
N ASN A 62 -5.94 -3.71 -9.37
CA ASN A 62 -6.07 -2.37 -8.80
C ASN A 62 -7.26 -2.20 -7.86
N GLY A 63 -8.07 -3.25 -7.64
CA GLY A 63 -9.31 -3.15 -6.87
C GLY A 63 -9.18 -2.57 -5.46
N GLN A 64 -8.02 -2.69 -4.80
CA GLN A 64 -7.79 -2.01 -3.51
C GLN A 64 -7.65 -0.49 -3.66
N GLN A 65 -6.86 -0.05 -4.65
CA GLN A 65 -6.71 1.36 -4.97
C GLN A 65 -8.03 1.95 -5.45
N GLU A 66 -8.76 1.24 -6.32
CA GLU A 66 -10.07 1.66 -6.83
C GLU A 66 -11.09 1.84 -5.70
N ARG A 67 -11.11 0.95 -4.70
CA ARG A 67 -11.98 1.11 -3.52
C ARG A 67 -11.64 2.36 -2.71
N SER A 68 -10.36 2.59 -2.41
CA SER A 68 -9.93 3.78 -1.70
C SER A 68 -10.26 5.06 -2.46
N VAL A 69 -10.02 5.09 -3.78
CA VAL A 69 -10.38 6.21 -4.65
C VAL A 69 -11.89 6.44 -4.66
N LYS A 70 -12.69 5.36 -4.72
CA LYS A 70 -14.15 5.45 -4.68
C LYS A 70 -14.65 6.09 -3.38
N SER A 71 -14.10 5.70 -2.22
CA SER A 71 -14.44 6.31 -0.94
C SER A 71 -14.13 7.82 -0.92
N VAL A 72 -12.96 8.22 -1.43
CA VAL A 72 -12.60 9.63 -1.55
C VAL A 72 -13.56 10.37 -2.49
N MET A 73 -13.84 9.82 -3.67
CA MET A 73 -14.76 10.43 -4.64
C MET A 73 -16.18 10.59 -4.10
N THR A 74 -16.70 9.59 -3.37
CA THR A 74 -18.01 9.69 -2.73
C THR A 74 -18.05 10.85 -1.75
N PHE A 75 -17.01 11.02 -0.94
CA PHE A 75 -16.92 12.14 -0.02
C PHE A 75 -16.82 13.49 -0.76
N VAL A 76 -15.94 13.59 -1.77
CA VAL A 76 -15.78 14.81 -2.58
C VAL A 76 -17.12 15.22 -3.20
N ARG A 77 -17.91 14.25 -3.68
CA ARG A 77 -19.22 14.51 -4.25
C ARG A 77 -20.18 15.12 -3.22
N VAL A 78 -20.25 14.54 -2.02
CA VAL A 78 -21.08 15.07 -0.93
C VAL A 78 -20.65 16.49 -0.56
N TYR A 79 -19.33 16.73 -0.49
CA TYR A 79 -18.80 18.07 -0.22
C TYR A 79 -19.14 19.07 -1.32
N ALA A 80 -19.05 18.67 -2.60
CA ALA A 80 -19.38 19.52 -3.73
C ALA A 80 -20.89 19.84 -3.85
N GLU A 81 -21.74 19.14 -3.11
CA GLU A 81 -23.18 19.42 -2.99
C GLU A 81 -23.48 20.39 -1.81
N ASP A 82 -22.51 20.66 -0.93
CA ASP A 82 -22.63 21.66 0.15
C ASP A 82 -22.67 23.07 -0.46
N PRO A 83 -23.61 23.96 -0.09
CA PRO A 83 -23.67 25.33 -0.60
C PRO A 83 -22.54 26.26 -0.13
N LEU A 84 -21.83 25.93 0.96
CA LEU A 84 -20.85 26.83 1.57
C LEU A 84 -19.45 26.67 0.95
N GLN A 85 -19.00 25.44 0.65
CA GLN A 85 -17.73 25.05 -0.02
C GLN A 85 -16.46 25.89 0.30
N GLN A 86 -16.33 26.51 1.47
CA GLN A 86 -15.20 27.40 1.74
C GLN A 86 -13.95 26.69 2.30
N ASP A 87 -14.07 25.47 2.83
CA ASP A 87 -13.06 24.90 3.74
C ASP A 87 -12.41 23.61 3.22
N TRP A 88 -12.25 23.49 1.90
CA TRP A 88 -11.79 22.24 1.26
C TRP A 88 -10.45 21.76 1.80
N ASP A 89 -9.48 22.68 1.97
CA ASP A 89 -8.14 22.32 2.41
C ASP A 89 -8.15 21.73 3.83
N GLU A 90 -8.96 22.27 4.73
CA GLU A 90 -9.12 21.74 6.10
C GLU A 90 -9.89 20.40 6.09
N ILE A 91 -10.92 20.30 5.25
CA ILE A 91 -11.77 19.12 5.18
C ILE A 91 -11.03 17.94 4.54
N ALA A 92 -10.17 18.19 3.56
CA ALA A 92 -9.37 17.16 2.90
C ALA A 92 -8.45 16.43 3.88
N GLU A 93 -7.78 17.17 4.77
CA GLU A 93 -6.93 16.56 5.81
C GLU A 93 -7.73 15.71 6.80
N LYS A 94 -8.88 16.23 7.26
CA LYS A 94 -9.81 15.49 8.13
C LYS A 94 -10.32 14.21 7.48
N LEU A 95 -10.64 14.26 6.18
CA LEU A 95 -11.05 13.09 5.41
C LEU A 95 -9.95 12.04 5.35
N VAL A 96 -8.72 12.44 5.03
CA VAL A 96 -7.57 11.51 4.98
C VAL A 96 -7.38 10.82 6.32
N PHE A 97 -7.47 11.55 7.42
CA PHE A 97 -7.41 10.98 8.76
C PHE A 97 -8.57 10.00 9.04
N ALA A 98 -9.81 10.36 8.67
CA ALA A 98 -10.97 9.50 8.84
C ALA A 98 -10.84 8.20 8.02
N ILE A 99 -10.38 8.26 6.77
CA ILE A 99 -10.15 7.08 5.93
C ILE A 99 -9.07 6.19 6.55
N ASN A 100 -7.95 6.78 6.99
CA ASN A 100 -6.83 6.02 7.57
C ASN A 100 -7.18 5.38 8.92
N THR A 101 -8.15 5.92 9.66
CA THR A 101 -8.59 5.38 10.96
C THR A 101 -9.86 4.53 10.88
N SER A 102 -10.50 4.46 9.70
CA SER A 102 -11.64 3.57 9.46
C SER A 102 -11.20 2.12 9.32
N GLN A 103 -11.98 1.19 9.88
CA GLN A 103 -11.72 -0.24 9.73
C GLN A 103 -11.96 -0.66 8.29
N ASN A 104 -10.97 -1.31 7.68
CA ASN A 104 -11.11 -1.89 6.37
C ASN A 104 -11.69 -3.30 6.50
N THR A 105 -12.90 -3.53 6.00
CA THR A 105 -13.61 -4.83 6.10
C THR A 105 -12.83 -6.01 5.51
N THR A 106 -11.97 -5.78 4.51
CA THR A 106 -11.13 -6.83 3.91
C THR A 106 -9.94 -7.17 4.80
N ARG A 107 -9.31 -6.16 5.41
CA ARG A 107 -8.10 -6.34 6.23
C ARG A 107 -8.41 -6.58 7.70
N LYS A 108 -9.66 -6.34 8.12
CA LYS A 108 -10.14 -6.35 9.51
C LYS A 108 -9.40 -5.40 10.44
N GLU A 109 -8.62 -4.47 9.88
CA GLU A 109 -7.75 -3.53 10.59
C GLU A 109 -7.82 -2.14 9.95
N THR A 110 -7.35 -1.13 10.69
CA THR A 110 -7.24 0.26 10.18
C THR A 110 -5.91 0.46 9.43
N PRO A 111 -5.88 1.20 8.31
CA PRO A 111 -4.62 1.55 7.65
C PRO A 111 -3.60 2.22 8.58
N PHE A 112 -4.07 3.09 9.49
CA PHE A 112 -3.24 3.74 10.49
C PHE A 112 -2.50 2.72 11.37
N TYR A 113 -3.24 1.73 11.88
CA TYR A 113 -2.68 0.68 12.70
C TYR A 113 -1.66 -0.18 11.95
N LEU A 114 -1.96 -0.54 10.70
CA LEU A 114 -1.05 -1.34 9.88
C LEU A 114 0.29 -0.63 9.59
N VAL A 115 0.29 0.69 9.54
CA VAL A 115 1.49 1.49 9.26
C VAL A 115 2.27 1.83 10.53
N HIS A 116 1.56 2.15 11.62
CA HIS A 116 2.19 2.68 12.84
C HIS A 116 2.32 1.64 13.96
N GLY A 117 1.55 0.55 13.92
CA GLY A 117 1.52 -0.50 14.93
C GLY A 117 0.74 -0.15 16.20
N TRP A 118 0.07 1.00 16.25
CA TRP A 118 -0.79 1.41 17.37
C TRP A 118 -2.03 2.11 16.83
N ASP A 119 -3.11 2.08 17.61
CA ASP A 119 -4.38 2.65 17.20
C ASP A 119 -4.40 4.16 17.36
N ALA A 120 -4.88 4.88 16.35
CA ALA A 120 -5.15 6.30 16.48
C ALA A 120 -6.22 6.55 17.56
N GLN A 121 -5.93 7.49 18.46
CA GLN A 121 -6.90 8.00 19.41
C GLN A 121 -7.79 9.05 18.72
N THR A 122 -8.88 8.60 18.10
CA THR A 122 -9.85 9.50 17.46
C THR A 122 -10.67 10.26 18.50
N THR A 123 -11.26 11.41 18.14
CA THR A 123 -12.15 12.17 19.02
C THR A 123 -13.28 11.31 19.56
N LEU A 124 -13.88 10.46 18.72
CA LEU A 124 -14.92 9.54 19.13
C LEU A 124 -14.41 8.50 20.14
N ARG A 125 -13.20 7.95 19.94
CA ARG A 125 -12.56 7.02 20.88
C ARG A 125 -12.20 7.70 22.20
N ALA A 126 -11.73 8.95 22.16
CA ALA A 126 -11.47 9.74 23.36
C ALA A 126 -12.76 9.98 24.16
N MET A 127 -13.82 10.45 23.50
CA MET A 127 -15.13 10.67 24.12
C MET A 127 -15.72 9.39 24.72
N THR A 128 -15.63 8.26 24.01
CA THR A 128 -16.11 6.97 24.53
C THR A 128 -15.21 6.34 25.58
N SER A 129 -13.89 6.59 25.57
CA SER A 129 -12.98 6.13 26.61
C SER A 129 -13.21 6.83 27.95
N SER A 130 -13.59 8.11 27.92
CA SER A 130 -14.02 8.85 29.12
C SER A 130 -15.29 8.25 29.73
N LEU A 131 -16.17 7.65 28.91
CA LEU A 131 -17.36 6.94 29.37
C LEU A 131 -17.05 5.51 29.88
N LYS A 132 -15.91 4.92 29.47
CA LYS A 132 -15.51 3.54 29.77
C LYS A 132 -14.48 3.42 30.91
N GLN A 133 -14.19 4.48 31.66
CA GLN A 133 -13.33 4.44 32.87
C GLN A 133 -13.92 3.61 34.04
N GLY A 134 -14.70 2.56 33.75
CA GLY A 134 -15.19 1.55 34.69
C GLY A 134 -14.86 0.10 34.32
N SER A 135 -14.13 -0.20 33.24
CA SER A 135 -13.81 -1.61 32.90
C SER A 135 -12.50 -1.73 32.12
N GLY A 136 -11.48 -2.23 32.81
CA GLY A 136 -10.12 -2.41 32.27
C GLY A 136 -10.02 -3.56 31.28
N ARG A 137 -9.40 -3.28 30.12
CA ARG A 137 -8.66 -4.24 29.30
C ARG A 137 -7.84 -3.48 28.25
N GLN A 138 -6.62 -3.10 28.61
CA GLN A 138 -5.70 -2.38 27.71
C GLN A 138 -4.32 -3.06 27.62
N SER A 139 -4.18 -4.32 28.06
CA SER A 139 -2.88 -5.04 28.09
C SER A 139 -2.53 -5.83 26.83
N ASP A 140 -3.48 -6.05 25.90
CA ASP A 140 -3.31 -7.11 24.88
C ASP A 140 -2.80 -6.62 23.52
N THR A 141 -2.69 -5.30 23.31
CA THR A 141 -2.26 -4.72 22.01
C THR A 141 -0.76 -4.89 21.74
N LEU A 142 0.08 -4.69 22.76
CA LEU A 142 1.54 -4.86 22.64
C LEU A 142 1.95 -6.32 22.42
N ALA A 143 1.18 -7.27 22.96
CA ALA A 143 1.42 -8.70 22.75
C ALA A 143 1.11 -9.08 21.29
N TRP A 144 -0.03 -8.65 20.76
CA TRP A 144 -0.39 -8.85 19.35
C TRP A 144 0.62 -8.19 18.40
N GLN A 145 1.07 -6.98 18.71
CA GLN A 145 2.06 -6.24 17.89
C GLN A 145 3.39 -6.99 17.79
N ARG A 146 3.85 -7.63 18.87
CA ARG A 146 5.04 -8.48 18.86
C ARG A 146 4.83 -9.73 18.01
N ASP A 147 3.65 -10.34 18.09
CA ASP A 147 3.37 -11.55 17.31
C ASP A 147 3.27 -11.27 15.80
N VAL A 148 2.65 -10.15 15.40
CA VAL A 148 2.57 -9.76 13.98
C VAL A 148 3.94 -9.34 13.44
N ASN A 149 4.72 -8.57 14.21
CA ASN A 149 6.09 -8.22 13.81
C ASN A 149 6.98 -9.47 13.70
N ARG A 150 6.86 -10.41 14.64
CA ARG A 150 7.55 -11.71 14.59
C ARG A 150 7.15 -12.49 13.33
N GLN A 151 5.87 -12.52 12.99
CA GLN A 151 5.40 -13.24 11.80
C GLN A 151 5.94 -12.62 10.51
N HIS A 152 5.98 -11.29 10.44
CA HIS A 152 6.56 -10.57 9.31
C HIS A 152 8.08 -10.83 9.18
N GLU A 153 8.82 -10.84 10.28
CA GLU A 153 10.24 -11.18 10.31
C GLU A 153 10.50 -12.63 9.87
N ILE A 154 9.68 -13.58 10.33
CA ILE A 154 9.72 -14.98 9.89
C ILE A 154 9.48 -15.06 8.38
N ASP A 155 8.44 -14.41 7.86
CA ASP A 155 8.14 -14.41 6.42
C ASP A 155 9.28 -13.80 5.58
N LEU A 156 9.90 -12.71 6.06
CA LEU A 156 11.07 -12.11 5.42
C LEU A 156 12.30 -13.02 5.45
N THR A 157 12.48 -13.78 6.54
CA THR A 157 13.59 -14.74 6.69
C THR A 157 13.37 -15.95 5.78
N MET A 158 12.15 -16.50 5.77
CA MET A 158 11.75 -17.57 4.87
C MET A 158 11.85 -17.15 3.39
N ALA A 159 11.56 -15.88 3.06
CA ALA A 159 11.73 -15.36 1.71
C ALA A 159 13.21 -15.27 1.28
N LYS A 160 14.12 -14.99 2.22
CA LYS A 160 15.58 -15.00 1.98
C LYS A 160 16.11 -16.44 1.85
N ASP A 161 15.62 -17.35 2.69
CA ASP A 161 16.02 -18.77 2.70
C ASP A 161 15.39 -19.60 1.56
N ALA A 162 14.40 -19.04 0.86
CA ALA A 162 13.84 -19.63 -0.36
C ALA A 162 14.71 -19.39 -1.62
N ASP A 163 15.75 -18.56 -1.53
CA ASP A 163 16.64 -18.22 -2.65
C ASP A 163 17.57 -19.38 -3.12
N PRO A 164 18.11 -20.25 -2.23
CA PRO A 164 18.86 -21.44 -2.64
C PRO A 164 17.99 -22.47 -3.40
N TRP A 165 16.71 -22.62 -3.03
CA TRP A 165 15.80 -23.60 -3.66
C TRP A 165 15.26 -23.15 -5.01
N ARG A 166 15.18 -21.83 -5.27
CA ARG A 166 14.80 -21.29 -6.60
C ARG A 166 15.88 -21.56 -7.66
N LYS A 167 17.16 -21.50 -7.30
CA LYS A 167 18.26 -21.83 -8.22
C LYS A 167 18.35 -23.34 -8.48
N THR A 168 18.14 -24.16 -7.45
CA THR A 168 18.20 -25.63 -7.57
C THR A 168 17.04 -26.20 -8.41
N ARG A 169 15.85 -25.60 -8.34
CA ARG A 169 14.68 -26.04 -9.12
C ARG A 169 14.76 -25.65 -10.61
N LEU A 170 15.48 -24.59 -10.98
CA LEU A 170 15.77 -24.25 -12.38
C LEU A 170 16.81 -25.20 -13.00
N VAL A 171 17.80 -25.65 -12.22
CA VAL A 171 18.78 -26.65 -12.68
C VAL A 171 18.14 -28.05 -12.79
N ALA A 172 17.29 -28.45 -11.82
CA ALA A 172 16.56 -29.72 -11.88
C ALA A 172 15.52 -29.78 -13.01
N ALA A 173 14.85 -28.65 -13.32
CA ALA A 173 13.94 -28.56 -14.46
C ALA A 173 14.66 -28.62 -15.83
N SER A 174 15.93 -28.18 -15.90
CA SER A 174 16.75 -28.30 -17.11
C SER A 174 17.26 -29.73 -17.35
N ILE A 175 17.56 -30.48 -16.28
CA ILE A 175 17.99 -31.89 -16.35
C ILE A 175 16.82 -32.81 -16.70
N CYS A 176 15.60 -32.51 -16.25
CA CYS A 176 14.42 -33.31 -16.59
C CYS A 176 13.93 -33.12 -18.05
N CYS A 177 14.32 -32.03 -18.72
CA CYS A 177 13.91 -31.74 -20.10
C CYS A 177 14.82 -32.41 -21.15
N SER A 178 16.03 -32.83 -20.78
CA SER A 178 17.01 -33.46 -21.68
C SER A 178 16.90 -34.99 -21.77
N SER A 179 16.03 -35.63 -20.97
CA SER A 179 15.77 -37.08 -21.03
C SER A 179 14.56 -37.46 -21.90
N TRP A 180 13.95 -36.51 -22.61
CA TRP A 180 12.76 -36.72 -23.47
C TRP A 180 12.98 -36.38 -24.95
N THR A 181 14.23 -36.32 -25.42
CA THR A 181 14.56 -36.28 -26.84
C THR A 181 15.48 -37.43 -27.23
N LYS A 182 14.92 -38.64 -27.26
CA LYS A 182 15.37 -39.68 -28.19
C LYS A 182 14.18 -40.09 -29.07
N PRO A 183 14.31 -40.01 -30.41
CA PRO A 183 13.30 -40.57 -31.30
C PRO A 183 13.37 -42.10 -31.19
N ALA A 184 12.21 -42.74 -31.06
CA ALA A 184 12.06 -44.16 -31.36
C ALA A 184 11.73 -44.26 -32.85
N ASP A 185 12.53 -45.06 -33.53
CA ASP A 185 12.64 -45.25 -34.98
C ASP A 185 11.42 -45.95 -35.62
N VAL A 186 11.12 -45.59 -36.88
CA VAL A 186 10.91 -46.42 -38.10
C VAL A 186 10.48 -45.51 -39.24
#